data_AF-A0A7R9SHZ4-F1
#
_entry.id   AF-A0A7R9SHZ4-F1
#
_cell.length_a   1.000
_cell.length_b   1.000
_cell.length_c   1.000
_cell.angle_alpha   90.00
_cell.angle_beta   90.00
_cell.angle_gamma   90.00
#
_symmetry.space_group_name_H-M   'P 1'
#
loop_
_entity.id
_entity.type
_entity.pdbx_description
1 polymer ?
#
loop_
_entity_poly.entity_id
_entity_poly.type
_entity_poly.pdbx_seq_one_letter_code
_entity_poly.pdbx_strand_id
1 'polypeptide(L)'
;GRSNGVAVGVDRRKFRLLDVYPHQNGRILFVKVRHKITNFVLNVLAIYAPTTLSERAEFWRSVNDSTFFPPRILLGDFDCVLREDRAMGGDPGRIFVGAPLLGE
;
A
#
# COMPACT_ATOMS: atom_id res chain seq x y z
N GLY A 1 0.32 -24.85 -7.22
CA GLY A 1 0.74 -24.25 -5.94
C GLY A 1 -0.15 -23.05 -5.64
N ARG A 2 -0.52 -22.82 -4.39
CA ARG A 2 -1.23 -21.59 -4.01
C ARG A 2 -0.21 -20.45 -3.98
N SER A 3 -0.39 -19.45 -4.84
CA SER A 3 0.36 -18.20 -4.76
C SER A 3 -0.31 -17.28 -3.73
N ASN A 4 0.41 -16.90 -2.67
CA ASN A 4 -0.04 -15.86 -1.75
C ASN A 4 0.15 -14.50 -2.43
N GLY A 5 -0.89 -13.67 -2.47
CA GLY A 5 -0.85 -12.35 -3.10
C GLY A 5 -1.99 -11.47 -2.62
N VAL A 6 -2.01 -10.23 -3.09
CA VAL A 6 -3.04 -9.25 -2.73
C VAL A 6 -4.08 -9.07 -3.85
N ALA A 7 -5.27 -8.62 -3.46
CA ALA A 7 -6.33 -8.24 -4.39
C ALA A 7 -7.02 -6.96 -3.92
N VAL A 8 -7.51 -6.16 -4.87
CA VAL A 8 -8.32 -4.96 -4.61
C VAL A 8 -9.63 -5.09 -5.38
N GLY A 9 -10.75 -5.10 -4.64
CA GLY A 9 -12.08 -5.02 -5.23
C GLY A 9 -12.43 -3.58 -5.61
N VAL A 10 -12.91 -3.36 -6.83
CA VAL A 10 -13.30 -2.01 -7.31
C VAL A 10 -14.77 -2.00 -7.70
N ASP A 11 -15.60 -1.19 -7.03
CA ASP A 11 -16.98 -0.94 -7.44
C ASP A 11 -17.00 -0.08 -8.71
N ARG A 12 -17.20 -0.72 -9.86
CA ARG A 12 -17.22 -0.09 -11.18
C ARG A 12 -18.38 0.88 -11.38
N ARG A 13 -19.39 0.91 -10.49
CA ARG A 13 -20.46 1.93 -10.54
C ARG A 13 -19.94 3.28 -10.02
N LYS A 14 -19.06 3.26 -9.02
CA LYS A 14 -18.51 4.46 -8.37
C LYS A 14 -17.16 4.89 -8.94
N PHE A 15 -16.33 3.92 -9.34
CA PHE A 15 -14.97 4.17 -9.78
C PHE A 15 -14.70 3.65 -11.19
N ARG A 16 -13.82 4.35 -11.92
CA ARG A 16 -13.18 3.87 -13.14
C ARG A 16 -11.78 3.40 -12.78
N LEU A 17 -11.44 2.17 -13.18
CA LEU A 17 -10.08 1.68 -13.11
C LEU A 17 -9.23 2.39 -14.17
N LEU A 18 -8.12 2.97 -13.75
CA LEU A 18 -7.17 3.66 -14.64
C LEU A 18 -5.94 2.80 -14.90
N ASP A 19 -5.40 2.18 -13.86
CA ASP A 19 -4.17 1.41 -13.96
C ASP A 19 -4.08 0.34 -12.86
N VAL A 20 -3.34 -0.74 -13.15
CA VAL A 20 -3.04 -1.84 -12.23
C VAL A 20 -1.63 -2.32 -12.46
N TYR A 21 -0.81 -2.30 -11.41
CA TYR A 21 0.58 -2.75 -11.50
C TYR A 21 0.93 -3.67 -10.32
N PRO A 22 1.12 -4.98 -10.56
CA PRO A 22 1.64 -5.89 -9.55
C PRO A 22 3.17 -5.76 -9.41
N HIS A 23 3.68 -5.88 -8.19
CA HIS A 23 5.11 -5.89 -7.87
C HIS A 23 5.40 -6.95 -6.78
N GLN A 24 6.68 -7.33 -6.61
CA GLN A 24 7.16 -8.20 -5.52
C GLN A 24 6.43 -9.54 -5.53
N ASN A 25 6.37 -10.17 -6.71
CA ASN A 25 5.69 -11.45 -6.94
C ASN A 25 4.21 -11.44 -6.49
N GLY A 26 3.52 -10.30 -6.63
CA GLY A 26 2.10 -10.15 -6.30
C GLY A 26 1.81 -9.82 -4.84
N ARG A 27 2.84 -9.56 -4.02
CA ARG A 27 2.70 -9.09 -2.63
C ARG A 27 2.43 -7.59 -2.52
N ILE A 28 2.71 -6.83 -3.59
CA ILE A 28 2.37 -5.42 -3.70
C ILE A 28 1.49 -5.27 -4.94
N LEU A 29 0.37 -4.56 -4.81
CA LEU A 29 -0.50 -4.23 -5.94
C LEU A 29 -0.85 -2.76 -5.90
N PHE A 30 -0.39 -2.04 -6.91
CA PHE A 30 -0.79 -0.67 -7.17
C PHE A 30 -2.05 -0.65 -8.02
N VAL A 31 -3.06 0.11 -7.58
CA VAL A 31 -4.33 0.27 -8.29
C VAL A 31 -4.67 1.75 -8.33
N LYS A 32 -4.75 2.30 -9.54
CA LYS A 32 -5.17 3.68 -9.75
C LYS A 32 -6.63 3.70 -10.17
N VAL A 33 -7.45 4.42 -9.41
CA VAL A 33 -8.89 4.58 -9.70
C VAL A 33 -9.26 6.04 -9.78
N ARG A 34 -10.32 6.34 -10.52
CA ARG A 34 -10.95 7.67 -10.57
C ARG A 34 -12.41 7.56 -10.14
N HIS A 35 -12.83 8.34 -9.16
CA HIS A 35 -14.24 8.44 -8.79
C HIS A 35 -15.02 9.12 -9.92
N LYS A 36 -16.14 8.53 -10.35
CA LYS A 36 -16.85 8.99 -11.56
C LYS A 36 -17.55 10.33 -11.43
N ILE A 37 -18.03 10.66 -10.22
CA ILE A 37 -18.78 11.89 -9.98
C ILE A 37 -17.84 13.06 -9.67
N THR A 38 -16.92 12.86 -8.72
CA THR A 38 -16.02 13.93 -8.26
C THR A 38 -14.75 14.04 -9.09
N ASN A 39 -14.51 13.12 -10.03
CA ASN A 39 -13.26 13.00 -10.81
C ASN A 39 -11.97 12.86 -9.97
N PHE A 40 -12.09 12.69 -8.66
CA PHE A 40 -10.98 12.47 -7.75
C PHE A 40 -10.23 11.19 -8.14
N VAL A 41 -8.91 11.30 -8.29
CA VAL A 41 -8.03 10.15 -8.56
C VAL A 41 -7.48 9.66 -7.24
N LEU A 42 -7.54 8.36 -7.00
CA LEU A 42 -7.00 7.69 -5.82
C LEU A 42 -5.99 6.63 -6.25
N ASN A 43 -4.79 6.68 -5.67
CA ASN A 43 -3.79 5.63 -5.82
C ASN A 43 -3.88 4.69 -4.60
N VAL A 44 -4.21 3.43 -4.82
CA VAL A 44 -4.29 2.41 -3.76
C VAL A 44 -3.06 1.52 -3.87
N LEU A 45 -2.34 1.35 -2.76
CA LEU A 45 -1.25 0.41 -2.64
C LEU A 45 -1.67 -0.68 -1.66
N ALA A 46 -1.99 -1.87 -2.18
CA ALA A 46 -2.33 -3.04 -1.37
C ALA A 46 -1.08 -3.88 -1.13
N ILE A 47 -0.86 -4.30 0.12
CA ILE A 47 0.33 -5.03 0.52
C ILE A 47 0.04 -6.33 1.30
N TYR A 48 0.92 -7.30 1.16
CA TYR A 48 0.98 -8.51 1.98
C TYR A 48 2.45 -8.75 2.35
N ALA A 49 2.83 -8.24 3.52
CA ALA A 49 4.21 -8.23 3.98
C ALA A 49 4.76 -9.66 4.22
N PRO A 50 6.07 -9.87 4.02
CA PRO A 50 6.70 -11.16 4.31
C PRO A 50 6.92 -11.41 5.80
N THR A 51 6.74 -12.68 6.18
CA THR A 51 6.98 -13.21 7.52
C THR A 51 8.44 -13.45 7.86
N THR A 52 9.28 -13.61 6.84
CA THR A 52 10.72 -13.79 7.01
C THR A 52 11.45 -12.46 7.07
N LEU A 53 12.23 -12.24 8.13
CA LEU A 53 13.03 -11.01 8.33
C LEU A 53 13.93 -10.66 7.14
N SER A 54 14.51 -11.66 6.47
CA SER A 54 15.39 -11.48 5.31
C SER A 54 14.71 -10.79 4.12
N GLU A 55 13.40 -10.99 3.95
CA GLU A 55 12.63 -10.41 2.83
C GLU A 55 12.05 -9.03 3.17
N ARG A 56 11.92 -8.70 4.47
CA ARG A 56 11.22 -7.49 4.93
C ARG A 56 11.93 -6.20 4.51
N ALA A 57 13.25 -6.14 4.60
CA ALA A 57 13.99 -4.91 4.29
C ALA A 57 13.83 -4.49 2.82
N GLU A 58 13.97 -5.44 1.89
CA GLU A 58 13.78 -5.20 0.47
C GLU A 58 12.30 -4.91 0.12
N PHE A 59 11.38 -5.62 0.77
CA PHE A 59 9.96 -5.40 0.61
C PHE A 59 9.55 -3.98 1.01
N TRP A 60 9.95 -3.51 2.20
CA TRP A 60 9.61 -2.17 2.67
C TRP A 60 10.30 -1.07 1.87
N ARG A 61 11.52 -1.32 1.38
CA ARG A 61 12.17 -0.42 0.41
C ARG A 61 11.32 -0.30 -0.87
N SER A 62 10.86 -1.43 -1.41
CA SER A 62 9.98 -1.45 -2.60
C SER A 62 8.66 -0.73 -2.36
N VAL A 63 8.04 -0.89 -1.18
CA VAL A 63 6.83 -0.15 -0.80
C VAL A 63 7.11 1.35 -0.78
N ASN A 64 8.17 1.78 -0.08
CA ASN A 64 8.57 3.18 0.00
C ASN A 64 8.78 3.80 -1.39
N ASP A 65 9.54 3.11 -2.25
CA ASP A 65 9.84 3.55 -3.61
C ASP A 65 8.59 3.57 -4.52
N SER A 66 7.56 2.79 -4.19
CA SER A 66 6.28 2.77 -4.93
C SER A 66 5.31 3.86 -4.47
N THR A 67 5.60 4.58 -3.38
CA THR A 67 4.60 5.47 -2.77
C THR A 67 4.49 6.85 -3.43
N PHE A 68 5.38 7.28 -4.34
CA PHE A 68 5.52 8.69 -4.77
C PHE A 68 4.29 9.42 -5.37
N PHE A 69 3.13 8.77 -5.56
CA PHE A 69 1.95 9.37 -6.20
C PHE A 69 0.84 9.79 -5.20
N PRO A 70 0.77 11.05 -4.76
CA PRO A 70 -0.41 11.56 -4.04
C PRO A 70 -1.59 11.79 -5.01
N PRO A 71 -2.85 11.70 -4.53
CA PRO A 71 -3.28 11.22 -3.21
C PRO A 71 -3.28 9.68 -3.15
N ARG A 72 -2.97 9.11 -1.97
CA ARG A 72 -2.69 7.67 -1.80
C ARG A 72 -3.26 7.06 -0.53
N ILE A 73 -3.55 5.77 -0.60
CA ILE A 73 -3.94 4.94 0.53
C ILE A 73 -3.08 3.65 0.50
N LEU A 74 -2.39 3.36 1.61
CA LEU A 74 -1.65 2.11 1.85
C LEU A 74 -2.48 1.22 2.77
N LEU A 75 -2.80 0.00 2.35
CA LEU A 75 -3.62 -0.96 3.10
C LEU A 75 -3.06 -2.37 2.93
N GLY A 76 -3.27 -3.22 3.93
CA GLY A 76 -2.93 -4.63 3.80
C GLY A 76 -2.49 -5.26 5.11
N ASP A 77 -1.87 -6.42 5.00
CA ASP A 77 -1.21 -7.09 6.11
C ASP A 77 0.25 -6.61 6.19
N PHE A 78 0.58 -5.94 7.28
CA PHE A 78 1.91 -5.39 7.53
C PHE A 78 2.83 -6.41 8.19
N ASP A 79 2.27 -7.50 8.75
CA ASP A 79 2.99 -8.54 9.47
C ASP A 79 4.04 -7.97 10.46
N CYS A 80 3.68 -6.89 11.15
CA CYS A 80 4.55 -6.22 12.12
C CYS A 80 3.99 -6.37 13.53
N VAL A 81 4.89 -6.56 14.51
CA VAL A 81 4.53 -6.50 15.93
C VAL A 81 4.89 -5.10 16.42
N LEU A 82 3.92 -4.34 16.92
CA LEU A 82 4.06 -2.95 17.41
C LEU A 82 5.00 -2.79 18.64
N ARG A 83 5.84 -3.78 18.95
CA ARG A 83 6.78 -3.79 20.09
C ARG A 83 8.27 -3.80 19.70
N GLU A 84 8.64 -3.77 18.43
CA GLU A 84 10.04 -3.85 18.00
C GLU A 84 10.83 -2.51 18.03
N ASP A 85 10.23 -1.40 18.47
CA ASP A 85 10.86 -0.06 18.40
C ASP A 85 11.74 0.35 19.60
N ARG A 86 11.96 -0.50 20.61
CA ARG A 86 12.86 -0.14 21.73
C ARG A 86 14.24 -0.79 21.70
N ALA A 87 14.45 -1.84 20.92
CA ALA A 87 15.72 -2.59 20.94
C ALA A 87 16.72 -2.16 19.84
N MET A 88 16.31 -1.38 18.83
CA MET A 88 17.13 -1.13 17.63
C MET A 88 17.42 0.34 17.31
N GLY A 89 17.06 1.30 18.16
CA GLY A 89 17.42 2.72 17.99
C GLY A 89 16.94 3.36 16.67
N GLY A 90 16.04 2.69 15.94
CA GLY A 90 15.42 3.18 14.72
C GLY A 90 14.18 4.00 15.05
N ASP A 91 14.05 5.15 14.41
CA ASP A 91 12.86 5.99 14.47
C ASP A 91 11.64 5.14 14.11
N PRO A 92 10.64 4.99 15.02
CA PRO A 92 9.51 4.10 14.83
C PRO A 92 8.84 4.42 13.51
N GLY A 93 8.79 3.42 12.62
CA GLY A 93 8.22 3.54 11.28
C GLY A 93 6.84 4.20 11.36
N ARG A 94 6.78 5.49 10.99
CA ARG A 94 5.51 6.22 10.94
C ARG A 94 4.66 5.56 9.86
N ILE A 95 3.61 4.87 10.27
CA ILE A 95 2.53 4.50 9.35
C ILE A 95 1.78 5.80 9.05
N PHE A 96 2.06 6.42 7.91
CA PHE A 96 1.29 7.54 7.40
C PHE A 96 -0.05 7.01 6.87
N VAL A 97 -1.07 6.95 7.73
CA VAL A 97 -2.46 6.97 7.26
C VAL A 97 -2.76 8.41 6.85
N GLY A 98 -2.35 8.78 5.63
CA GLY A 98 -2.74 10.05 5.04
C GLY A 98 -4.23 10.02 4.75
N ALA A 99 -5.05 10.51 5.68
CA ALA A 99 -6.35 11.05 5.30
C ALA A 99 -6.11 12.20 4.32
N PRO A 100 -6.93 12.38 3.27
CA PRO A 100 -6.86 13.60 2.48
C PRO A 100 -7.02 14.78 3.43
N LEU A 101 -6.03 15.68 3.46
CA LEU A 101 -6.24 17.02 3.99
C LEU A 101 -7.29 17.66 3.09
N LEU A 102 -8.52 17.73 3.60
CA LEU A 102 -9.56 18.58 3.06
C LEU A 102 -9.34 19.98 3.66
N GLY A 103 -8.95 20.94 2.81
CA GLY A 103 -8.68 22.35 3.16
C GLY A 103 -7.19 22.58 3.45
N GLU A 104 -6.51 23.59 2.91
CA GLU A 104 -6.94 24.92 2.44
C GLU A 104 -6.62 25.20 0.96
#